data_AF-A0A2G2CIX8-F1
#
_entry.id   AF-A0A2G2CIX8-F1
#
_cell.length_a   1.000
_cell.length_b   1.000
_cell.length_c   1.000
_cell.angle_alpha   90.00
_cell.angle_beta   90.00
_cell.angle_gamma   90.00
#
_symmetry.space_group_name_H-M   'P 1'
#
loop_
_entity.id
_entity.type
_entity.pdbx_description
1 polymer ?
#
loop_
_entity_poly.entity_id
_entity_poly.type
_entity_poly.pdbx_seq_one_letter_code
_entity_poly.pdbx_strand_id
1 'polypeptide(L)' 'MTEELEILLGIIFSILGLAILIRLKKLSKSKYYRYLFLAGAILLIGFGIYLATQSIYLYG' A
#
# COMPACT_ATOMS: atom_id res chain seq x y z
N MET A 1 20.62 -0.54 0.98
CA MET A 1 19.50 -1.16 1.72
C MET A 1 19.55 -2.64 1.42
N THR A 2 19.37 -3.51 2.42
CA THR A 2 19.31 -4.96 2.17
C THR A 2 18.05 -5.29 1.38
N GLU A 3 18.15 -6.15 0.37
CA GLU A 3 17.09 -6.50 -0.59
C GLU A 3 15.82 -7.00 0.11
N GLU A 4 16.03 -7.75 1.19
CA GLU A 4 15.02 -8.28 2.09
C GLU A 4 14.16 -7.18 2.71
N LEU A 5 14.76 -6.01 2.99
CA LEU A 5 14.05 -4.88 3.59
C LEU A 5 13.07 -4.26 2.58
N GLU A 6 13.43 -4.14 1.31
CA GLU A 6 12.55 -3.56 0.27
C GLU A 6 11.34 -4.46 0.00
N ILE A 7 11.56 -5.77 -0.09
CA ILE A 7 10.49 -6.76 -0.25
C ILE A 7 9.55 -6.73 0.96
N LEU A 8 10.12 -6.74 2.18
CA LEU A 8 9.34 -6.67 3.40
C LEU A 8 8.53 -5.38 3.50
N LEU A 9 9.13 -4.24 3.14
CA LEU A 9 8.44 -2.95 3.10
C LEU A 9 7.27 -2.97 2.11
N GLY A 10 7.49 -3.52 0.90
CA GLY A 10 6.47 -3.61 -0.14
C GLY A 10 5.26 -4.43 0.31
N ILE A 11 5.51 -5.56 0.99
CA ILE A 11 4.46 -6.40 1.57
C ILE A 11 3.70 -5.64 2.67
N ILE A 12 4.40 -4.99 3.60
CA ILE A 12 3.79 -4.23 4.70
C ILE A 12 2.89 -3.11 4.15
N PHE A 13 3.38 -2.33 3.18
CA PHE A 13 2.61 -1.24 2.59
C PHE A 13 1.40 -1.74 1.80
N SER A 14 1.53 -2.87 1.10
CA SER A 14 0.40 -3.51 0.41
C SER A 14 -0.69 -3.95 1.39
N ILE A 15 -0.31 -4.60 2.50
CA ILE A 15 -1.25 -5.04 3.55
C ILE A 15 -1.93 -3.84 4.20
N LEU A 16 -1.18 -2.77 4.51
CA LEU A 16 -1.72 -1.55 5.09
C LEU A 16 -2.72 -0.86 4.16
N GLY A 17 -2.40 -0.73 2.88
CA GLY A 17 -3.31 -0.18 1.88
C GLY A 17 -4.61 -1.00 1.76
N LEU A 18 -4.50 -2.34 1.74
CA LEU A 18 -5.66 -3.23 1.72
C LEU A 18 -6.50 -3.10 3.00
N ALA A 19 -5.87 -3.00 4.16
CA ALA A 19 -6.54 -2.84 5.44
C ALA A 19 -7.35 -1.53 5.51
N ILE A 20 -6.82 -0.45 4.95
CA ILE A 20 -7.52 0.84 4.83
C ILE A 20 -8.75 0.70 3.92
N LEU A 21 -8.63 0.01 2.78
CA LEU A 21 -9.78 -0.24 1.89
C LEU A 21 -10.88 -1.05 2.58
N ILE A 22 -10.52 -2.12 3.28
CA ILE A 22 -11.47 -2.98 4.00
C ILE A 22 -12.20 -2.18 5.08
N ARG A 23 -11.50 -1.31 5.81
CA ARG A 23 -12.08 -0.51 6.90
C ARG A 23 -12.54 0.89 6.48
N LEU A 24 -12.57 1.22 5.19
CA LEU A 24 -12.86 2.55 4.67
C LEU A 24 -14.21 3.12 5.18
N LYS A 25 -15.23 2.27 5.27
CA LYS A 25 -16.56 2.63 5.80
C LYS A 25 -16.55 2.93 7.31
N LYS A 26 -15.64 2.33 8.06
CA LYS A 26 -15.52 2.47 9.53
C LYS A 26 -14.58 3.61 9.92
N LEU A 27 -13.60 3.94 9.06
CA LEU A 27 -12.59 4.98 9.32
C LEU A 27 -13.14 6.41 9.29
N SER A 28 -14.17 6.68 8.48
CA SER A 28 -14.74 8.03 8.44
C SER A 28 -16.22 8.05 8.04
N LYS A 29 -16.99 8.87 8.76
CA LYS A 29 -18.40 9.17 8.43
C LYS A 29 -18.53 10.23 7.32
N SER A 30 -17.52 11.07 7.12
CA SER A 30 -17.57 12.15 6.13
C SER A 30 -17.13 11.66 4.76
N LYS A 31 -17.89 12.03 3.71
CA LYS A 31 -17.60 11.65 2.32
C LYS A 31 -16.20 12.08 1.88
N TYR A 32 -15.78 13.30 2.26
CA TYR A 32 -14.48 13.86 1.86
C TYR A 32 -13.30 13.01 2.33
N TYR A 33 -13.25 12.71 3.64
CA TYR A 33 -12.18 11.89 4.22
C TYR A 33 -12.18 10.48 3.68
N ARG A 34 -13.34 9.95 3.29
CA ARG A 34 -13.45 8.61 2.71
C ARG A 34 -12.79 8.52 1.33
N TYR A 35 -12.90 9.55 0.50
CA TYR A 35 -12.14 9.65 -0.76
C TYR A 35 -10.65 9.83 -0.51
N LEU A 36 -10.27 10.61 0.51
CA LEU A 36 -8.87 10.82 0.87
C LEU A 36 -8.19 9.52 1.32
N PHE A 37 -8.85 8.72 2.16
CA PHE A 37 -8.37 7.39 2.54
C PHE A 37 -8.33 6.41 1.37
N LEU A 38 -9.29 6.50 0.44
CA LEU A 38 -9.31 5.65 -0.75
C LEU A 38 -8.12 5.96 -1.66
N ALA A 39 -7.86 7.25 -1.93
CA ALA A 39 -6.72 7.68 -2.71
C ALA A 39 -5.39 7.28 -2.04
N GLY A 40 -5.27 7.49 -0.73
CA GLY A 40 -4.09 7.07 0.05
C GLY A 40 -3.86 5.55 0.01
N ALA A 41 -4.93 4.77 0.11
CA ALA A 41 -4.83 3.31 0.03
C ALA A 41 -4.39 2.81 -1.34
N ILE A 42 -4.89 3.43 -2.43
CA ILE A 42 -4.47 3.11 -3.79
C ILE A 42 -2.98 3.44 -3.98
N LEU A 43 -2.53 4.60 -3.48
CA LEU A 43 -1.11 4.98 -3.52
C LEU A 43 -0.23 4.00 -2.74
N LEU A 44 -0.66 3.56 -1.55
CA LEU A 44 0.05 2.57 -0.74
C LEU A 44 0.18 1.21 -1.44
N ILE A 45 -0.90 0.74 -2.05
CA ILE A 45 -0.89 -0.52 -2.82
C ILE A 45 0.01 -0.37 -4.05
N GLY A 46 -0.11 0.73 -4.80
CA GLY A 46 0.75 1.01 -5.95
C GLY A 46 2.23 1.08 -5.58
N PHE A 47 2.55 1.69 -4.44
CA PHE A 47 3.91 1.74 -3.91
C PHE A 47 4.45 0.35 -3.53
N GLY A 48 3.60 -0.49 -2.91
CA GLY A 48 3.94 -1.88 -2.62
C GLY A 48 4.21 -2.71 -3.87
N ILE A 49 3.38 -2.54 -4.92
CA ILE A 49 3.58 -3.19 -6.23
C ILE A 49 4.86 -2.69 -6.90
N TYR A 50 5.14 -1.39 -6.85
CA TYR A 50 6.36 -0.81 -7.41
C TYR A 50 7.61 -1.42 -6.78
N LEU A 51 7.66 -1.47 -5.44
CA LEU A 51 8.78 -2.10 -4.71
C LEU A 51 8.93 -3.58 -5.06
N ALA A 52 7.82 -4.32 -5.12
CA ALA A 52 7.84 -5.73 -5.52
C ALA A 52 8.35 -5.92 -6.96
N THR A 53 7.91 -5.07 -7.89
CA THR A 53 8.31 -5.14 -9.30
C THR A 53 9.78 -4.76 -9.47
N GLN A 54 10.25 -3.74 -8.76
CA GLN A 54 11.65 -3.32 -8.78
C GLN A 54 12.56 -4.42 -8.23
N SER A 55 12.15 -5.07 -7.13
CA SER A 55 12.87 -6.22 -6.57
C SER A 55 12.96 -7.37 -7.58
N ILE A 56 11.86 -7.73 -8.26
CA ILE A 56 11.87 -8.78 -9.29
C ILE A 56 12.79 -8.40 -10.47
N TYR A 57 12.78 -7.14 -10.90
CA TYR A 57 13.60 -6.70 -12.04
C TYR A 57 15.11 -6.64 -11.72
N LEU A 58 15.48 -6.30 -10.49
CA LEU A 58 16.88 -6.24 -10.08
C LEU A 58 17.47 -7.61 -9.69
N TYR A 59 16.65 -8.54 -9.19
CA TYR A 59 17.14 -9.78 -8.57
C TYR A 59 16.56 -11.07 -9.16
N GLY A 60 15.61 -11.01 -10.09
CA GLY A 60 15.05 -12.15 -10.82
C GLY A 60 15.69 -12.34 -12.19
#